data_AF-A0A8S4QPD5-F1
#
_entry.id   AF-A0A8S4QPD5-F1
#
_cell.length_a   1.000
_cell.length_b   1.000
_cell.length_c   1.000
_cell.angle_alpha   90.00
_cell.angle_beta   90.00
_cell.angle_gamma   90.00
#
_symmetry.space_group_name_H-M   'P 1'
#
loop_
_entity.id
_entity.type
_entity.pdbx_description
1 polymer ?
#
loop_
_entity_poly.entity_id
_entity_poly.type
_entity_poly.pdbx_seq_one_letter_code
_entity_poly.pdbx_strand_id
1 'polypeptide(L)'
;RVMGQTLSEPVTEKQSSTCQDSRYLVGSSCMQGWRVSMDDSHTQILSLPDDPGTAFFAVYDGHGGANIAEYAGKHLHKFITARPEYHLGNVEEALKQVN
;
A
#
# COMPACT_ATOMS: atom_id res chain seq x y z
N ARG A 1 -26.80 -8.45 -19.31
CA ARG A 1 -25.71 -7.44 -19.39
C ARG A 1 -25.58 -6.86 -17.99
N VAL A 2 -24.58 -7.29 -17.21
CA VAL A 2 -24.36 -6.76 -15.85
C VAL A 2 -23.93 -5.30 -16.02
N MET A 3 -24.81 -4.37 -15.68
CA MET A 3 -24.43 -2.96 -15.60
C MET A 3 -23.39 -2.85 -14.48
N GLY A 4 -22.27 -2.18 -14.74
CA GLY A 4 -21.19 -2.02 -13.77
C GLY A 4 -21.74 -1.48 -12.45
N GLN A 5 -21.52 -2.22 -11.37
CA GLN A 5 -22.03 -1.86 -10.05
C GLN A 5 -21.39 -0.56 -9.59
N THR A 6 -22.17 0.52 -9.66
CA THR A 6 -21.81 1.84 -9.17
C THR A 6 -22.91 2.28 -8.20
N LEU A 7 -22.53 3.04 -7.19
CA LEU A 7 -23.48 3.59 -6.22
C LEU A 7 -24.33 4.70 -6.86
N SER A 8 -25.50 4.97 -6.28
CA SER A 8 -26.35 6.09 -6.68
C SER A 8 -25.73 7.45 -6.37
N GLU A 9 -24.87 7.50 -5.36
CA GLU A 9 -24.08 8.66 -4.96
C GLU A 9 -22.69 8.20 -4.48
N PRO A 10 -21.64 9.03 -4.59
CA PRO A 10 -20.32 8.64 -4.16
C PRO A 10 -20.20 8.67 -2.64
N VAL A 11 -19.48 7.70 -2.08
CA VAL A 11 -18.98 7.79 -0.70
C VAL A 11 -17.85 8.81 -0.67
N THR A 12 -18.11 9.99 -0.10
CA THR A 12 -17.16 11.11 -0.05
C THR A 12 -16.31 11.17 1.21
N GLU A 13 -16.58 10.31 2.19
CA GLU A 13 -15.80 10.20 3.42
C GLU A 13 -14.32 9.98 3.10
N LYS A 14 -13.45 10.67 3.84
CA LYS A 14 -12.00 10.58 3.71
C LYS A 14 -11.43 9.89 4.93
N GLN A 15 -10.74 8.78 4.73
CA GLN A 15 -9.88 8.24 5.76
C GLN A 15 -8.49 8.84 5.58
N SER A 16 -8.15 9.78 6.45
CA SER A 16 -6.86 10.48 6.39
C SER A 16 -6.02 10.14 7.62
N SER A 17 -4.74 9.89 7.42
CA SER A 17 -3.78 9.66 8.50
C SER A 17 -2.52 10.48 8.27
N THR A 18 -1.82 10.76 9.37
CA THR A 18 -0.51 11.38 9.33
C THR A 18 0.43 10.62 10.25
N CYS A 19 1.71 10.58 9.91
CA CYS A 19 2.76 10.07 10.76
C CYS A 19 4.05 10.85 10.53
N GLN A 20 4.90 10.92 11.55
CA GLN A 20 6.16 11.65 11.49
C GLN A 20 7.22 11.02 12.38
N ASP A 21 8.48 11.23 12.01
CA ASP A 21 9.66 10.99 12.83
C ASP A 21 10.67 12.14 12.64
N SER A 22 11.93 11.96 13.04
CA SER A 22 12.96 13.00 12.88
C SER A 22 13.38 13.25 11.42
N ARG A 23 12.99 12.39 10.47
CA ARG A 23 13.40 12.42 9.06
C ARG A 23 12.24 12.66 8.09
N TYR A 24 11.04 12.24 8.45
CA TYR A 24 9.88 12.21 7.58
C TYR A 24 8.65 12.85 8.23
N LEU A 25 7.86 13.54 7.41
CA LEU A 25 6.50 13.97 7.71
C LEU A 25 5.61 13.47 6.58
N VAL A 26 4.62 12.64 6.91
CA VAL A 26 3.84 11.88 5.92
C VAL A 26 2.35 12.05 6.20
N GLY A 27 1.58 12.21 5.13
CA GLY A 27 0.13 12.19 5.16
C GLY A 27 -0.43 11.27 4.05
N SER A 28 -1.53 10.59 4.34
CA SER A 28 -2.36 9.90 3.34
C SER A 28 -3.82 10.30 3.50
N SER A 29 -4.57 10.11 2.42
CA SER A 29 -6.02 10.16 2.41
C SER A 29 -6.53 9.18 1.37
N CYS A 30 -7.59 8.43 1.68
CA CYS A 30 -8.29 7.58 0.70
C CYS A 30 -9.80 7.81 0.73
N MET A 31 -10.47 7.48 -0.38
CA MET A 31 -11.90 7.66 -0.60
C MET A 31 -12.42 6.58 -1.56
N GLN A 32 -13.52 5.92 -1.20
CA GLN A 32 -14.17 4.91 -2.06
C GLN A 32 -14.81 5.50 -3.33
N GLY A 33 -15.45 6.67 -3.22
CA GLY A 33 -16.12 7.31 -4.33
C GLY A 33 -17.33 6.49 -4.82
N TRP A 34 -17.42 6.28 -6.13
CA TRP A 34 -18.60 5.67 -6.79
C TRP A 34 -18.62 4.14 -6.78
N ARG A 35 -17.52 3.50 -6.34
CA ARG A 35 -17.42 2.04 -6.31
C ARG A 35 -18.26 1.47 -5.17
N VAL A 36 -18.74 0.24 -5.33
CA VAL A 36 -19.51 -0.47 -4.29
C VAL A 36 -18.66 -0.90 -3.10
N SER A 37 -17.36 -1.10 -3.30
CA SER A 37 -16.38 -1.43 -2.27
C SER A 37 -15.12 -0.57 -2.44
N MET A 38 -14.43 -0.36 -1.32
CA MET A 38 -13.09 0.21 -1.28
C MET A 38 -12.09 -0.93 -1.36
N ASP A 39 -11.53 -1.16 -2.54
CA ASP A 39 -10.58 -2.25 -2.77
C ASP A 39 -9.12 -1.81 -2.58
N ASP A 40 -8.85 -0.49 -2.48
CA ASP A 40 -7.49 0.01 -2.29
C ASP A 40 -7.00 -0.16 -0.85
N SER A 41 -5.69 -0.29 -0.70
CA SER A 41 -5.00 -0.26 0.58
C SER A 41 -3.75 0.63 0.48
N HIS A 42 -3.15 0.97 1.62
CA HIS A 42 -1.88 1.68 1.64
C HIS A 42 -1.04 1.29 2.87
N THR A 43 0.25 1.59 2.84
CA THR A 43 1.19 1.32 3.93
C THR A 43 2.11 2.51 4.13
N GLN A 44 2.31 2.87 5.39
CA GLN A 44 3.22 3.94 5.82
C GLN A 44 4.07 3.42 6.98
N ILE A 45 5.34 3.14 6.71
CA ILE A 45 6.29 2.65 7.70
C ILE A 45 7.50 3.57 7.68
N LEU A 46 7.73 4.33 8.75
CA LEU A 46 8.84 5.29 8.82
C LEU A 46 10.19 4.63 9.14
N SER A 47 10.14 3.43 9.72
CA SER A 47 11.29 2.63 10.11
C SER A 47 10.93 1.16 9.96
N LEU A 48 11.51 0.49 8.94
CA LEU A 48 11.25 -0.93 8.70
C LEU A 48 11.79 -1.78 9.87
N PRO A 49 11.08 -2.84 10.29
CA PRO A 49 11.55 -3.69 11.40
C PRO A 49 12.93 -4.30 11.18
N ASP A 50 13.20 -4.77 9.97
CA ASP A 50 14.47 -5.45 9.60
C ASP A 50 15.53 -4.47 9.05
N ASP A 51 15.14 -3.22 8.76
CA ASP A 51 16.03 -2.16 8.32
C ASP A 51 15.55 -0.79 8.88
N PRO A 52 15.80 -0.50 10.16
CA PRO A 52 15.25 0.69 10.82
C PRO A 52 15.68 2.01 10.17
N GLY A 53 16.75 1.99 9.37
CA GLY A 53 17.24 3.12 8.59
C GLY A 53 16.38 3.46 7.38
N THR A 54 15.45 2.59 6.97
CA THR A 54 14.67 2.74 5.75
C THR A 54 13.19 2.91 6.04
N ALA A 55 12.55 3.83 5.31
CA ALA A 55 11.10 4.01 5.32
C ALA A 55 10.48 3.32 4.09
N PHE A 56 9.25 2.83 4.23
CA PHE A 56 8.49 2.18 3.17
C PHE A 56 7.09 2.79 3.05
N PHE A 57 6.74 3.16 1.82
CA PHE A 57 5.44 3.72 1.47
C PHE A 57 4.90 3.01 0.24
N ALA A 58 3.63 2.60 0.26
CA ALA A 58 3.01 1.96 -0.87
C ALA A 58 1.50 2.22 -0.91
N VAL A 59 0.96 2.26 -2.12
CA VAL A 59 -0.48 2.30 -2.43
C VAL A 59 -0.78 1.08 -3.29
N TYR A 60 -1.87 0.39 -2.99
CA TYR A 60 -2.29 -0.83 -3.63
C TYR A 60 -3.70 -0.62 -4.18
N ASP A 61 -3.86 -0.69 -5.51
CA ASP A 61 -5.16 -0.64 -6.19
C ASP A 61 -5.67 -2.08 -6.32
N GLY A 62 -6.66 -2.44 -5.53
CA GLY A 62 -7.26 -3.77 -5.55
C GLY A 62 -8.29 -3.90 -6.68
N HIS A 63 -8.33 -5.07 -7.32
CA HIS A 63 -9.34 -5.38 -8.32
C HIS A 63 -10.03 -6.71 -8.04
N GLY A 64 -11.35 -6.68 -7.86
CA GLY A 64 -12.14 -7.87 -7.54
C GLY A 64 -12.16 -8.19 -6.04
N GLY A 65 -11.95 -7.18 -5.18
CA GLY A 65 -11.96 -7.27 -3.73
C GLY A 65 -10.66 -6.81 -3.06
N ALA A 66 -10.77 -6.30 -1.83
CA ALA A 66 -9.67 -5.71 -1.07
C ALA A 66 -8.62 -6.71 -0.56
N ASN A 67 -8.94 -8.01 -0.50
CA ASN A 67 -8.12 -9.02 0.20
C ASN A 67 -6.64 -9.03 -0.23
N ILE A 68 -6.36 -8.95 -1.54
CA ILE A 68 -4.99 -8.99 -2.04
C ILE A 68 -4.26 -7.67 -1.78
N ALA A 69 -4.94 -6.53 -1.91
CA ALA A 69 -4.38 -5.22 -1.58
C ALA A 69 -4.03 -5.12 -0.08
N GLU A 70 -4.91 -5.60 0.80
CA GLU A 70 -4.63 -5.68 2.24
C GLU A 70 -3.49 -6.63 2.58
N TYR A 71 -3.43 -7.80 1.93
CA TYR A 71 -2.34 -8.74 2.11
C TYR A 71 -1.00 -8.12 1.67
N ALA A 72 -0.98 -7.45 0.51
CA ALA A 72 0.19 -6.74 0.03
C ALA A 72 0.66 -5.67 1.03
N GLY A 73 -0.27 -4.88 1.60
CA GLY A 73 0.08 -3.90 2.64
C GLY A 73 0.73 -4.51 3.89
N LYS A 74 0.29 -5.70 4.31
CA LYS A 74 0.82 -6.37 5.51
C LYS A 74 2.15 -7.10 5.28
N HIS A 75 2.47 -7.45 4.04
CA HIS A 75 3.53 -8.43 3.75
C HIS A 75 4.55 -7.99 2.69
N LEU A 76 4.21 -7.13 1.72
CA LEU A 76 5.09 -6.85 0.57
C LEU A 76 6.46 -6.31 0.99
N HIS A 77 6.49 -5.36 1.94
CA HIS A 77 7.74 -4.80 2.46
C HIS A 77 8.66 -5.87 3.06
N LYS A 78 8.10 -6.87 3.75
CA LYS A 78 8.85 -8.00 4.33
C LYS A 78 9.42 -8.92 3.25
N PHE A 79 8.65 -9.16 2.19
CA PHE A 79 9.12 -9.96 1.06
C PHE A 79 10.26 -9.26 0.33
N ILE A 80 10.18 -7.96 0.12
CA ILE A 80 11.24 -7.17 -0.53
C ILE A 80 12.50 -7.19 0.34
N THR A 81 12.39 -6.89 1.63
CA THR A 81 13.55 -6.82 2.53
C THR A 81 14.21 -8.18 2.76
N ALA A 82 13.46 -9.28 2.66
CA ALA A 82 14.01 -10.64 2.79
C ALA A 82 14.81 -11.10 1.56
N ARG A 83 14.77 -10.40 0.43
CA ARG A 83 15.45 -10.81 -0.80
C ARG A 83 16.98 -10.59 -0.74
N PRO A 84 17.82 -11.49 -1.27
CA PRO A 84 19.26 -11.28 -1.34
C PRO A 84 19.65 -9.98 -2.05
N GLU A 85 18.93 -9.62 -3.11
CA GLU A 85 19.15 -8.42 -3.91
C GLU A 85 19.02 -7.16 -3.05
N TYR A 86 18.08 -7.13 -2.11
CA TYR A 86 17.93 -6.01 -1.17
C TYR A 86 19.18 -5.86 -0.31
N HIS A 87 19.66 -6.96 0.27
CA HIS A 87 20.86 -6.97 1.13
C HIS A 87 22.16 -6.65 0.37
N LEU A 88 22.19 -6.89 -0.94
CA LEU A 88 23.30 -6.50 -1.82
C LEU A 88 23.22 -5.03 -2.28
N GLY A 89 22.18 -4.29 -1.87
CA GLY A 89 21.93 -2.90 -2.28
C GLY A 89 21.22 -2.77 -3.64
N ASN A 90 20.85 -3.89 -4.27
CA ASN A 90 20.16 -3.93 -5.57
C ASN A 90 18.63 -3.85 -5.36
N VAL A 91 18.16 -2.74 -4.78
CA VAL A 91 16.74 -2.55 -4.40
C VAL A 91 15.80 -2.64 -5.60
N GLU A 92 16.21 -2.15 -6.77
CA GLU A 92 15.40 -2.21 -7.99
C GLU A 92 15.08 -3.66 -8.39
N GLU A 93 16.07 -4.56 -8.34
CA GLU A 93 15.87 -5.97 -8.64
C GLU A 93 15.07 -6.67 -7.54
N ALA A 94 15.28 -6.29 -6.28
CA ALA A 94 14.48 -6.75 -5.15
C ALA A 94 12.99 -6.39 -5.30
N LEU A 95 12.63 -5.33 -6.04
CA LEU A 95 11.25 -4.94 -6.31
C LEU A 95 10.64 -5.67 -7.51
N LYS A 96 11.43 -5.94 -8.56
CA LYS A 96 10.93 -6.48 -9.85
C LYS A 96 10.73 -7.99 -9.87
N GLN A 97 11.46 -8.74 -9.05
CA GLN A 97 11.41 -10.20 -9.08
C GLN A 97 9.97 -10.72 -8.92
N VAL A 98 9.47 -11.37 -9.96
CA VAL A 98 8.26 -12.20 -9.96
C VAL A 98 8.80 -13.62 -9.93
N ASN A 99 8.56 -14.37 -8.85
CA ASN A 99 9.10 -15.73 -8.68
C ASN A 99 9.01 -16.59 -9.94
#